data_AF-E8LH71-F1
#
_entry.id   AF-E8LH71-F1
#
_cell.length_a   1.000
_cell.length_b   1.000
_cell.length_c   1.000
_cell.angle_alpha   90.00
_cell.angle_beta   90.00
_cell.angle_gamma   90.00
#
_symmetry.space_group_name_H-M   'P 1'
#
loop_
_entity.id
_entity.type
_entity.pdbx_description
1 polymer ?
#
loop_
_entity_poly.entity_id
_entity_poly.type
_entity_poly.pdbx_seq_one_letter_code
_entity_poly.pdbx_strand_id
1 'polypeptide(L)'
;MEKVFSKDKEEMLRYEAAERYEMDYVSHMSTAELKGEERGIKKGLEKGRKAQALETAKTLLKMNLSVDKIAEATGLKTEEILQLNIS
;
A
#
# COMPACT_ATOMS: atom_id res chain seq x y z
N MET A 1 23.66 18.85 50.61
CA MET A 1 22.28 18.47 50.21
C MET A 1 22.00 18.72 48.72
N GLU A 2 22.53 19.78 48.09
CA GLU A 2 22.31 20.07 46.66
C GLU A 2 22.75 18.99 45.66
N LYS A 3 23.89 18.31 45.89
CA LYS A 3 24.41 17.30 44.94
C LYS A 3 23.55 16.06 44.78
N VAL A 4 22.82 15.66 45.84
CA VAL A 4 21.95 14.46 45.81
C VAL A 4 20.72 14.77 44.96
N PHE A 5 20.07 15.91 45.21
CA PHE A 5 18.91 16.39 44.46
C PHE A 5 19.21 16.63 42.96
N SER A 6 20.41 17.10 42.63
CA SER A 6 20.83 17.29 41.23
C SER A 6 21.04 15.96 40.49
N LYS A 7 21.55 14.93 41.18
CA LYS A 7 21.79 13.61 40.58
C LYS A 7 20.46 12.91 40.29
N ASP A 8 19.50 13.01 41.20
CA ASP A 8 18.14 12.47 41.03
C ASP A 8 17.43 13.14 39.83
N LYS A 9 17.59 14.47 39.66
CA LYS A 9 17.03 15.19 38.51
C LYS A 9 17.67 14.78 37.18
N GLU A 10 18.99 14.58 37.15
CA GLU A 10 19.69 14.12 35.95
C GLU A 10 19.29 12.69 35.57
N GLU A 11 19.11 11.82 36.56
CA GLU A 11 18.63 10.45 36.37
C GLU A 11 17.20 10.41 35.84
N MET A 12 16.30 11.24 36.39
CA MET A 12 14.94 11.41 35.85
C MET A 12 14.95 11.92 34.41
N LEU A 13 15.78 12.91 34.07
CA LEU A 13 15.89 13.42 32.70
C LEU A 13 16.41 12.35 31.72
N ARG A 14 17.35 11.51 32.15
CA ARG A 14 17.85 10.38 31.34
C ARG A 14 16.78 9.32 31.14
N TYR A 15 16.01 9.01 32.18
CA TYR A 15 14.89 8.09 32.11
C TYR A 15 13.82 8.60 31.13
N GLU A 16 13.39 9.86 31.27
CA GLU A 16 12.43 10.49 30.36
C GLU A 16 12.93 10.54 28.91
N ALA A 17 14.23 10.79 28.70
CA ALA A 17 14.82 10.79 27.36
C ALA A 17 14.83 9.38 26.74
N ALA A 18 15.14 8.34 27.51
CA ALA A 18 15.11 6.96 27.06
C ALA A 18 13.67 6.51 26.75
N GLU A 19 12.71 6.85 27.62
CA GLU A 19 11.29 6.58 27.42
C GLU A 19 10.76 7.26 26.15
N ARG A 20 11.12 8.54 25.94
CA ARG A 20 10.74 9.26 24.72
C ARG A 20 11.33 8.62 23.46
N TYR A 21 12.59 8.22 23.50
CA TYR A 21 13.22 7.53 22.37
C TYR A 21 12.49 6.23 22.03
N GLU A 22 12.13 5.45 23.05
CA GLU A 22 11.36 4.21 22.87
C GLU A 22 9.97 4.49 22.29
N MET A 23 9.28 5.51 22.80
CA MET A 23 7.97 5.94 22.28
C MET A 23 8.05 6.40 20.82
N ASP A 24 9.04 7.22 20.47
CA ASP A 24 9.26 7.69 19.11
C ASP A 24 9.55 6.50 18.18
N TYR A 25 10.38 5.55 18.61
CA TYR A 25 10.68 4.34 17.86
C TYR A 25 9.43 3.48 17.62
N VAL A 26 8.66 3.19 18.66
CA VAL A 26 7.41 2.41 18.56
C VAL A 26 6.39 3.10 17.66
N SER A 27 6.24 4.43 17.80
CA SER A 27 5.34 5.23 16.98
C SER A 27 5.76 5.22 15.50
N HIS A 28 7.06 5.34 15.23
CA HIS A 28 7.61 5.25 13.88
C HIS A 28 7.37 3.87 13.26
N MET A 29 7.60 2.79 14.02
CA MET A 29 7.37 1.43 13.56
C MET A 29 5.90 1.17 13.26
N SER A 30 5.00 1.54 14.18
CA SER A 30 3.55 1.40 13.98
C SER A 30 3.08 2.19 12.74
N THR A 31 3.57 3.42 12.58
CA THR A 31 3.26 4.23 11.39
C THR A 31 3.79 3.59 10.11
N ALA A 32 4.98 2.97 10.14
CA ALA A 32 5.56 2.30 9.00
C ALA A 32 4.77 1.04 8.61
N GLU A 33 4.34 0.24 9.59
CA GLU A 33 3.49 -0.94 9.40
C GLU A 33 2.15 -0.56 8.75
N LEU A 34 1.44 0.42 9.31
CA LEU A 34 0.16 0.91 8.76
C LEU A 34 0.31 1.38 7.32
N LYS A 35 1.34 2.17 7.02
CA LYS A 35 1.64 2.62 5.65
C LYS A 35 1.99 1.46 4.73
N GLY A 36 2.69 0.45 5.25
CA GLY A 36 3.02 -0.77 4.52
C GLY A 36 1.76 -1.55 4.11
N GLU A 37 0.86 -1.75 5.06
CA GLU A 37 -0.42 -2.45 4.86
C GLU A 37 -1.31 -1.69 3.86
N GLU A 38 -1.50 -0.39 4.04
CA GLU A 38 -2.30 0.43 3.13
C GLU A 38 -1.77 0.38 1.69
N ARG A 39 -0.44 0.49 1.52
CA ARG A 39 0.21 0.35 0.21
C ARG A 39 0.02 -1.05 -0.36
N GLY A 40 0.09 -2.09 0.47
CA GLY A 40 -0.14 -3.47 0.10
C GLY A 40 -1.56 -3.69 -0.44
N ILE A 41 -2.56 -3.26 0.33
CA ILE A 41 -3.98 -3.34 -0.04
C ILE A 41 -4.24 -2.57 -1.34
N LYS A 42 -3.76 -1.33 -1.45
CA LYS A 42 -3.95 -0.51 -2.66
C LYS A 42 -3.36 -1.18 -3.90
N LYS A 43 -2.12 -1.67 -3.83
CA LYS A 43 -1.46 -2.40 -4.92
C LYS A 43 -2.20 -3.70 -5.26
N GLY A 44 -2.69 -4.42 -4.25
CA GLY A 44 -3.46 -5.64 -4.43
C GLY A 44 -4.77 -5.40 -5.17
N LEU A 45 -5.54 -4.38 -4.76
CA LEU A 45 -6.79 -3.99 -5.41
C LEU A 45 -6.56 -3.53 -6.86
N GLU A 46 -5.53 -2.72 -7.13
CA GLU A 46 -5.20 -2.27 -8.49
C GLU A 46 -4.84 -3.46 -9.40
N LYS A 47 -3.96 -4.35 -8.93
CA LYS A 47 -3.61 -5.58 -9.65
C LYS A 47 -4.81 -6.48 -9.88
N GLY A 48 -5.67 -6.65 -8.88
CA GLY A 48 -6.88 -7.45 -8.97
C GLY A 48 -7.87 -6.89 -10.00
N ARG A 49 -8.13 -5.58 -9.96
CA ARG A 49 -8.99 -4.90 -10.95
C ARG A 49 -8.43 -5.05 -12.36
N LYS A 50 -7.12 -4.86 -12.57
CA LYS A 50 -6.50 -5.03 -13.88
C LYS A 50 -6.59 -6.49 -14.36
N ALA A 51 -6.31 -7.47 -13.50
CA ALA A 51 -6.42 -8.88 -13.83
C ALA A 51 -7.87 -9.26 -14.22
N GLN A 52 -8.86 -8.80 -13.45
CA GLN A 52 -10.27 -9.05 -13.74
C GLN A 52 -10.70 -8.41 -15.07
N ALA A 53 -10.26 -7.19 -15.37
CA ALA A 53 -10.55 -6.52 -16.63
C ALA A 53 -9.97 -7.31 -17.83
N LEU A 54 -8.74 -7.82 -17.71
CA LEU A 54 -8.10 -8.64 -18.74
C LEU A 54 -8.84 -9.97 -18.96
N GLU A 55 -9.21 -10.68 -17.89
CA GLU A 55 -9.96 -11.94 -18.01
C GLU A 55 -11.37 -11.74 -18.58
N THR A 56 -12.02 -10.63 -18.22
CA THR A 56 -13.29 -10.22 -18.80
C THR A 56 -13.12 -9.93 -20.29
N ALA A 57 -12.10 -9.16 -20.68
CA ALA A 57 -11.81 -8.86 -22.08
C ALA A 57 -11.56 -10.12 -22.91
N LYS A 58 -10.76 -11.08 -22.40
CA LYS A 58 -10.56 -12.39 -23.05
C LYS A 58 -11.87 -13.14 -23.25
N THR A 59 -12.74 -13.13 -22.26
CA THR A 59 -14.05 -13.79 -22.33
C THR A 59 -14.94 -13.14 -23.39
N LEU A 60 -14.99 -11.80 -23.42
CA LEU A 60 -15.78 -11.06 -24.41
C LEU A 60 -15.24 -11.20 -25.83
N LEU A 61 -13.91 -11.28 -26.00
CA LEU A 61 -13.29 -11.61 -27.29
C LEU A 61 -13.71 -12.99 -27.79
N LYS A 62 -13.71 -14.00 -26.91
CA LYS A 62 -14.22 -15.36 -27.25
C LYS A 62 -15.70 -15.36 -27.63
N MET A 63 -16.47 -14.39 -27.16
CA MET A 63 -17.87 -14.17 -27.54
C MET A 63 -18.03 -13.37 -28.85
N ASN A 64 -16.94 -13.06 -29.57
CA ASN A 64 -16.91 -12.28 -30.81
C ASN A 64 -17.48 -10.85 -30.65
N LEU A 65 -17.35 -10.22 -29.48
CA LEU A 65 -17.65 -8.80 -29.34
C LEU A 65 -16.56 -7.94 -30.01
N SER A 66 -16.95 -6.76 -30.49
CA SER A 66 -16.00 -5.80 -31.06
C SER A 66 -15.08 -5.22 -30.00
N VAL A 67 -13.83 -4.93 -30.40
CA VAL A 67 -12.80 -4.35 -29.52
C VAL A 67 -13.28 -3.07 -28.84
N ASP A 68 -14.03 -2.22 -29.56
CA ASP A 68 -14.57 -0.97 -29.01
C ASP A 68 -15.55 -1.20 -27.85
N LYS A 69 -16.45 -2.19 -27.97
CA LYS A 69 -17.40 -2.54 -26.90
C LYS A 69 -16.70 -3.16 -25.70
N ILE A 70 -15.62 -3.90 -25.95
CA ILE A 70 -14.81 -4.50 -24.88
C ILE A 70 -14.04 -3.41 -24.14
N ALA A 71 -13.49 -2.43 -24.84
CA ALA A 71 -12.83 -1.27 -24.25
C ALA A 71 -13.80 -0.49 -23.35
N GLU A 72 -15.02 -0.24 -23.83
CA GLU A 72 -16.08 0.40 -23.05
C GLU A 72 -16.43 -0.39 -21.78
N ALA A 73 -16.60 -1.71 -21.88
CA ALA A 73 -17.01 -2.56 -20.76
C ALA A 73 -15.92 -2.79 -19.71
N THR A 74 -14.65 -2.83 -20.13
CA THR A 74 -13.52 -3.19 -19.26
C THR A 74 -12.65 -2.01 -18.83
N GLY A 75 -12.79 -0.87 -19.49
CA GLY A 75 -11.93 0.31 -19.30
C GLY A 75 -10.50 0.12 -19.78
N LEU A 76 -10.20 -0.98 -20.48
CA LEU A 76 -8.90 -1.23 -21.09
C LEU A 76 -8.75 -0.43 -22.38
N LYS A 77 -7.50 -0.15 -22.74
CA LYS A 77 -7.22 0.43 -24.05
C LYS A 77 -7.43 -0.61 -25.15
N THR A 78 -7.83 -0.14 -26.33
CA THR A 78 -8.00 -1.01 -27.50
C THR A 78 -6.71 -1.74 -27.87
N GLU A 79 -5.53 -1.12 -27.69
CA GLU A 79 -4.25 -1.79 -27.91
C GLU A 79 -4.00 -2.94 -26.94
N GLU A 80 -4.35 -2.78 -25.65
CA GLU A 80 -4.23 -3.84 -24.65
C GLU A 80 -5.15 -5.03 -25.01
N ILE A 81 -6.35 -4.76 -25.52
CA ILE A 81 -7.29 -5.80 -25.94
C ILE A 81 -6.80 -6.53 -27.20
N LEU A 82 -6.25 -5.81 -28.17
CA LEU A 82 -5.70 -6.41 -29.39
C LEU A 82 -4.53 -7.36 -29.09
N GLN A 83 -3.70 -7.03 -28.10
CA GLN A 83 -2.62 -7.91 -27.66
C GLN A 83 -3.13 -9.24 -27.10
N LEU A 84 -4.32 -9.25 -26.46
CA LEU A 84 -4.94 -10.47 -25.93
C LEU A 84 -5.48 -11.40 -27.04
N ASN A 85 -5.70 -10.89 -28.25
CA ASN A 85 -6.21 -11.66 -29.38
C ASN A 85 -5.08 -12.35 -30.19
N ILE A 86 -3.84 -11.92 -29.99
CA ILE A 86 -2.67 -12.43 -30.73
C ILE A 86 -1.92 -13.49 -29.89
N SER A 87 -2.19 -13.57 -28.58
CA SER A 87 -1.67 -14.57 -27.64
C SER A 87 -2.53 -15.83 -27.56
#